data_AF-A0A0Q5VZ99-F1
#
_entry.id   AF-A0A0Q5VZ99-F1
#
_cell.length_a   1.000
_cell.length_b   1.000
_cell.length_c   1.000
_cell.angle_alpha   90.00
_cell.angle_beta   90.00
_cell.angle_gamma   90.00
#
_symmetry.space_group_name_H-M   'P 1'
#
loop_
_entity.id
_entity.type
_entity.pdbx_description
1 polymer ?
#
loop_
_entity_poly.entity_id
_entity_poly.type
_entity_poly.pdbx_seq_one_letter_code
_entity_poly.pdbx_strand_id
1 'polypeptide(L)'
;MFSISPGITSLRDEIKYWQQKLGQKSSSRLDREAAQVFIGVLENIEKQISTIDGANPSGTIEEFLDHAHSNLDELWRLPYNYPQQRMTDLLDIIGKRLLEVCLAQLLAEDVWSLNSSHVNNLMSQSIDTVDAWIQLCDSLTRLFWPNYVKHPWLGESHVPKRGQQFKERLSEIRSIKQLYKQIATLLEDTELQEMFQEQAPFTGVF
;
A
#
# COMPACT_ATOMS: atom_id res chain seq x y z
N MET A 1 -19.55 -8.09 2.30
CA MET A 1 -18.90 -9.09 1.42
C MET A 1 -18.40 -8.30 0.23
N PHE A 2 -17.12 -7.90 0.22
CA PHE A 2 -16.57 -7.07 -0.86
C PHE A 2 -16.15 -8.02 -1.99
N SER A 3 -16.94 -8.01 -3.05
CA SER A 3 -16.71 -8.81 -4.25
C SER A 3 -15.51 -8.23 -5.00
N ILE A 4 -14.34 -8.80 -4.74
CA ILE A 4 -13.21 -8.72 -5.68
C ILE A 4 -13.76 -9.26 -7.00
N SER A 5 -13.71 -8.46 -8.07
CA SER A 5 -14.05 -8.96 -9.41
C SER A 5 -13.16 -10.18 -9.67
N PRO A 6 -13.73 -11.38 -9.95
CA PRO A 6 -12.97 -12.61 -9.94
C PRO A 6 -11.95 -12.61 -11.08
N GLY A 7 -10.70 -12.22 -10.78
CA GLY A 7 -9.57 -12.38 -11.70
C GLY A 7 -8.45 -11.35 -11.63
N ILE A 8 -8.66 -10.14 -11.10
CA ILE A 8 -7.61 -9.11 -11.10
C ILE A 8 -6.98 -9.04 -9.72
N THR A 9 -5.75 -9.56 -9.62
CA THR A 9 -4.98 -9.58 -8.36
C THR A 9 -3.69 -8.77 -8.43
N SER A 10 -3.34 -8.31 -9.64
CA SER A 10 -2.15 -7.54 -9.93
C SER A 10 -2.42 -6.54 -11.05
N LEU A 11 -1.57 -5.52 -11.14
CA LEU A 11 -1.63 -4.53 -12.21
C LEU A 11 -1.39 -5.15 -13.60
N ARG A 12 -0.58 -6.22 -13.66
CA ARG A 12 -0.39 -7.02 -14.88
C ARG A 12 -1.66 -7.72 -15.32
N ASP A 13 -2.49 -8.19 -14.40
CA ASP A 13 -3.78 -8.80 -14.73
C ASP A 13 -4.74 -7.75 -15.30
N GLU A 14 -4.71 -6.53 -14.75
CA GLU A 14 -5.48 -5.39 -15.25
C GLU A 14 -5.05 -5.02 -16.69
N ILE A 15 -3.74 -4.90 -16.94
CA ILE A 15 -3.19 -4.64 -18.27
C ILE A 15 -3.62 -5.75 -19.24
N LYS A 16 -3.48 -7.03 -18.86
CA LYS A 16 -3.90 -8.17 -19.69
C LYS A 16 -5.39 -8.13 -20.01
N TYR A 17 -6.23 -7.74 -19.06
CA TYR A 17 -7.67 -7.60 -19.29
C TYR A 17 -7.94 -6.59 -20.42
N TRP A 18 -7.32 -5.41 -20.37
CA TRP A 18 -7.50 -4.39 -21.39
C TRP A 18 -6.90 -4.79 -22.74
N GLN A 19 -5.75 -5.50 -22.75
CA GLN A 19 -5.17 -6.07 -23.96
C GLN A 19 -6.11 -7.10 -24.62
N GLN A 20 -6.76 -7.95 -23.83
CA GLN A 20 -7.77 -8.88 -24.35
C GLN A 20 -8.96 -8.13 -24.95
N LYS A 21 -9.45 -7.07 -24.28
CA LYS A 21 -10.56 -6.26 -24.76
C LYS A 21 -10.22 -5.52 -26.07
N LEU A 22 -8.97 -5.09 -26.23
CA LEU A 22 -8.44 -4.51 -27.47
C LEU A 22 -8.46 -5.50 -28.63
N GLY A 23 -8.06 -6.75 -28.39
CA GLY A 23 -7.99 -7.83 -29.39
C GLY A 23 -9.33 -8.48 -29.74
N GLN A 24 -10.40 -8.21 -29.00
CA GLN A 24 -11.73 -8.79 -29.27
C GLN A 24 -12.34 -8.24 -30.57
N LYS A 25 -12.78 -9.14 -31.44
CA LYS A 25 -13.38 -8.80 -32.75
C LYS A 25 -14.72 -8.06 -32.62
N SER A 26 -15.46 -8.31 -31.54
CA SER A 26 -16.75 -7.68 -31.23
C SER A 26 -16.65 -6.27 -30.65
N SER A 27 -15.46 -5.83 -30.22
CA SER A 27 -15.27 -4.50 -29.61
C SER A 27 -15.49 -3.39 -30.63
N SER A 28 -16.20 -2.34 -30.23
CA SER A 28 -16.35 -1.14 -31.04
C SER A 28 -15.01 -0.41 -31.20
N ARG A 29 -14.92 0.48 -32.19
CA ARG A 29 -13.72 1.33 -32.36
C ARG A 29 -13.43 2.16 -31.11
N LEU A 30 -14.46 2.72 -30.48
CA LEU A 30 -14.34 3.51 -29.25
C LEU A 30 -13.84 2.66 -28.08
N ASP A 31 -14.32 1.42 -27.93
CA ASP A 31 -13.84 0.51 -26.88
C ASP A 31 -12.36 0.16 -27.04
N ARG A 32 -11.90 0.03 -28.29
CA ARG A 32 -10.49 -0.23 -28.61
C ARG A 32 -9.62 0.98 -28.31
N GLU A 33 -10.06 2.18 -28.70
CA GLU A 33 -9.37 3.43 -28.38
C GLU A 33 -9.28 3.63 -26.85
N ALA A 34 -10.38 3.40 -26.12
CA ALA A 34 -10.40 3.44 -24.65
C ALA A 34 -9.41 2.46 -24.03
N ALA A 35 -9.46 1.18 -24.42
CA ALA A 35 -8.57 0.15 -23.90
C ALA A 35 -7.10 0.49 -24.17
N GLN A 36 -6.77 1.01 -25.36
CA GLN A 36 -5.40 1.39 -25.71
C GLN A 36 -4.86 2.51 -24.80
N VAL A 37 -5.68 3.51 -24.50
CA VAL A 37 -5.28 4.63 -23.63
C VAL A 37 -5.16 4.15 -22.18
N PHE A 38 -6.08 3.32 -21.69
CA PHE A 38 -5.99 2.73 -20.35
C PHE A 38 -4.71 1.91 -20.17
N ILE A 39 -4.36 1.07 -21.15
CA ILE A 39 -3.12 0.27 -21.11
C ILE A 39 -1.90 1.16 -20.92
N GLY A 40 -1.79 2.26 -21.68
CA GLY A 40 -0.63 3.14 -21.60
C GLY A 40 -0.42 3.74 -20.20
N VAL A 41 -1.49 4.21 -19.55
CA VAL A 41 -1.40 4.74 -18.19
C VAL A 41 -1.11 3.64 -17.17
N LEU A 42 -1.72 2.45 -17.31
CA LEU A 42 -1.47 1.31 -16.42
C LEU A 42 -0.03 0.78 -16.53
N GLU A 43 0.54 0.76 -17.72
CA GLU A 43 1.96 0.41 -17.94
C GLU A 43 2.91 1.43 -17.28
N ASN A 44 2.56 2.71 -17.30
CA ASN A 44 3.29 3.74 -16.56
C ASN A 44 3.25 3.47 -15.05
N ILE A 45 2.06 3.17 -14.50
CA ILE A 45 1.92 2.82 -13.08
C ILE A 45 2.76 1.58 -12.72
N GLU A 46 2.74 0.52 -13.54
CA GLU A 46 3.53 -0.70 -13.30
C GLU A 46 5.02 -0.41 -13.29
N LYS A 47 5.50 0.44 -14.20
CA LYS A 47 6.87 0.89 -14.21
C LYS A 47 7.24 1.64 -12.93
N GLN A 48 6.36 2.50 -12.43
CA GLN A 48 6.60 3.23 -11.18
C GLN A 48 6.59 2.32 -9.95
N ILE A 49 5.73 1.29 -9.89
CA ILE A 49 5.80 0.29 -8.82
C ILE A 49 7.16 -0.41 -8.82
N SER A 50 7.74 -0.68 -10.00
CA SER A 50 9.05 -1.34 -10.09
C SER A 50 10.22 -0.49 -9.58
N THR A 51 10.07 0.83 -9.39
CA THR A 51 11.15 1.68 -8.88
C THR A 51 11.33 1.57 -7.36
N ILE A 52 10.27 1.20 -6.66
CA ILE A 52 10.25 1.00 -5.20
C ILE A 52 10.39 -0.48 -4.80
N ASP A 53 10.38 -1.39 -5.76
CA ASP A 53 10.45 -2.84 -5.54
C ASP A 53 11.90 -3.37 -5.59
N GLY A 54 12.21 -4.37 -4.77
CA GLY A 54 13.51 -5.06 -4.73
C GLY A 54 14.53 -4.53 -3.72
N ALA A 55 15.71 -5.16 -3.73
CA ALA A 55 16.78 -4.92 -2.74
C ALA A 55 17.50 -3.57 -2.91
N ASN A 56 17.45 -2.98 -4.12
CA ASN A 56 18.03 -1.68 -4.44
C ASN A 56 17.00 -0.84 -5.21
N PRO A 57 16.06 -0.18 -4.52
CA PRO A 57 15.11 0.73 -5.14
C PRO A 57 15.84 1.79 -5.97
N SER A 58 15.32 2.08 -7.16
CA SER A 58 15.91 3.11 -8.05
C SER A 58 15.28 4.49 -7.85
N GLY A 59 14.15 4.55 -7.13
CA GLY A 59 13.46 5.79 -6.76
C GLY A 59 13.08 5.84 -5.28
N THR A 60 12.60 7.00 -4.85
CA THR A 60 12.10 7.22 -3.49
C THR A 60 10.60 6.93 -3.37
N ILE A 61 10.14 6.67 -2.14
CA ILE A 61 8.71 6.49 -1.85
C ILE A 61 7.91 7.77 -2.14
N GLU A 62 8.49 8.95 -1.87
CA GLU A 62 7.86 10.25 -2.15
C GLU A 62 7.61 10.45 -3.64
N GLU A 63 8.64 10.24 -4.47
CA GLU A 63 8.52 10.29 -5.93
C GLU A 63 7.47 9.29 -6.45
N PHE A 64 7.45 8.08 -5.88
CA PHE A 64 6.45 7.08 -6.21
C PHE A 64 5.03 7.55 -5.90
N LEU A 65 4.79 8.16 -4.73
CA LEU A 65 3.48 8.67 -4.33
C LEU A 65 3.02 9.81 -5.26
N ASP A 66 3.91 10.73 -5.63
CA ASP A 66 3.62 11.81 -6.57
C ASP A 66 3.26 11.27 -7.96
N HIS A 67 4.02 10.29 -8.44
CA HIS A 67 3.73 9.61 -9.69
C HIS A 67 2.41 8.82 -9.63
N ALA A 68 2.14 8.13 -8.52
CA ALA A 68 0.90 7.38 -8.34
C ALA A 68 -0.30 8.34 -8.37
N HIS A 69 -0.25 9.45 -7.64
CA HIS A 69 -1.29 10.49 -7.67
C HIS A 69 -1.54 10.97 -9.11
N SER A 70 -0.49 11.37 -9.81
CA SER A 70 -0.58 11.91 -11.17
C SER A 70 -1.19 10.91 -12.16
N ASN A 71 -0.70 9.66 -12.17
CA ASN A 71 -1.20 8.64 -13.08
C ASN A 71 -2.64 8.19 -12.74
N LEU A 72 -2.99 8.10 -11.46
CA LEU A 72 -4.36 7.74 -11.04
C LEU A 72 -5.36 8.82 -11.43
N ASP A 73 -5.01 10.10 -11.21
CA ASP A 73 -5.86 11.23 -11.61
C ASP A 73 -5.96 11.34 -13.14
N GLU A 74 -4.86 11.11 -13.88
CA GLU A 74 -4.87 11.04 -15.33
C GLU A 74 -5.84 9.95 -15.82
N LEU A 75 -5.68 8.72 -15.33
CA LEU A 75 -6.51 7.57 -15.69
C LEU A 75 -8.00 7.84 -15.44
N TRP A 76 -8.33 8.46 -14.31
CA TRP A 76 -9.71 8.78 -13.93
C TRP A 76 -10.35 9.85 -14.84
N ARG A 77 -9.56 10.83 -15.28
CA ARG A 77 -10.01 11.97 -16.10
C ARG A 77 -10.07 11.68 -17.60
N LEU A 78 -9.65 10.48 -18.03
CA LEU A 78 -9.76 10.09 -19.42
C LEU A 78 -11.22 10.17 -19.90
N PRO A 79 -11.46 10.58 -21.16
CA PRO A 79 -12.81 10.78 -21.69
C PRO A 79 -13.63 9.49 -21.82
N TYR A 80 -13.00 8.33 -21.64
CA TYR A 80 -13.59 7.00 -21.77
C TYR A 80 -14.13 6.43 -20.46
N ASN A 81 -14.08 7.20 -19.36
CA ASN A 81 -14.62 6.85 -18.03
C ASN A 81 -14.13 5.50 -17.53
N TYR A 82 -12.92 5.48 -16.96
CA TYR A 82 -12.35 4.26 -16.39
C TYR A 82 -13.26 3.68 -15.29
N PRO A 83 -13.64 2.39 -15.31
CA PRO A 83 -14.68 1.90 -14.40
C PRO A 83 -14.34 2.08 -12.91
N GLN A 84 -15.25 2.66 -12.13
CA GLN A 84 -15.04 2.96 -10.70
C GLN A 84 -14.58 1.74 -9.89
N GLN A 85 -15.25 0.60 -10.05
CA GLN A 85 -14.86 -0.63 -9.32
C GLN A 85 -13.42 -1.05 -9.65
N ARG A 86 -12.99 -0.90 -10.91
CA ARG A 86 -11.61 -1.20 -11.31
C ARG A 86 -10.62 -0.20 -10.73
N MET A 87 -11.02 1.06 -10.57
CA MET A 87 -10.22 2.05 -9.87
C MET A 87 -10.07 1.70 -8.38
N THR A 88 -11.14 1.25 -7.73
CA THR A 88 -11.07 0.71 -6.36
C THR A 88 -10.08 -0.45 -6.27
N ASP A 89 -10.19 -1.42 -7.17
CA ASP A 89 -9.29 -2.58 -7.20
C ASP A 89 -7.83 -2.14 -7.45
N LEU A 90 -7.62 -1.14 -8.31
CA LEU A 90 -6.30 -0.58 -8.61
C LEU A 90 -5.66 0.10 -7.39
N LEU A 91 -6.42 0.92 -6.65
CA LEU A 91 -5.96 1.53 -5.39
C LEU A 91 -5.55 0.45 -4.37
N ASP A 92 -6.34 -0.62 -4.24
CA ASP A 92 -6.02 -1.73 -3.35
C ASP A 92 -4.76 -2.50 -3.79
N ILE A 93 -4.56 -2.70 -5.09
CA ILE A 93 -3.38 -3.39 -5.65
C ILE A 93 -2.12 -2.56 -5.40
N ILE A 94 -2.15 -1.26 -5.69
CA ILE A 94 -1.00 -0.37 -5.49
C ILE A 94 -0.67 -0.28 -4.00
N GLY A 95 -1.68 -0.06 -3.16
CA GLY A 95 -1.52 -0.03 -1.71
C GLY A 95 -0.94 -1.33 -1.15
N LYS A 96 -1.38 -2.48 -1.67
CA LYS A 96 -0.81 -3.78 -1.28
C LYS A 96 0.69 -3.86 -1.61
N ARG A 97 1.11 -3.42 -2.80
CA ARG A 97 2.54 -3.43 -3.18
C ARG A 97 3.37 -2.52 -2.27
N LEU A 98 2.85 -1.35 -1.92
CA LEU A 98 3.51 -0.44 -0.98
C LEU A 98 3.69 -1.11 0.40
N LEU A 99 2.66 -1.81 0.90
CA LEU A 99 2.74 -2.55 2.16
C LEU A 99 3.77 -3.68 2.11
N GLU A 100 3.87 -4.39 0.98
CA GLU A 100 4.88 -5.44 0.78
C GLU A 100 6.31 -4.86 0.84
N VAL A 101 6.54 -3.66 0.28
CA VAL A 101 7.84 -2.96 0.37
C VAL A 101 8.18 -2.59 1.81
N CYS A 102 7.24 -1.99 2.55
CA CYS A 102 7.46 -1.66 3.97
C CYS A 102 7.72 -2.92 4.81
N LEU A 103 6.92 -3.98 4.58
CA LEU A 103 7.02 -5.23 5.31
C LEU A 103 8.35 -5.94 5.05
N ALA A 104 8.82 -5.95 3.80
CA ALA A 104 10.11 -6.56 3.45
C ALA A 104 11.28 -5.93 4.20
N GLN A 105 11.29 -4.59 4.33
CA GLN A 105 12.32 -3.88 5.09
C GLN A 105 12.25 -4.23 6.59
N LEU A 106 11.04 -4.27 7.16
CA LEU A 106 10.85 -4.61 8.58
C LEU A 106 11.26 -6.05 8.89
N LEU A 107 10.93 -7.01 8.01
CA LEU A 107 11.27 -8.43 8.19
C LEU A 107 12.77 -8.72 8.01
N ALA A 108 13.53 -7.81 7.40
CA ALA A 108 14.98 -7.92 7.31
C ALA A 108 15.69 -7.57 8.63
N GLU A 109 14.95 -7.04 9.61
CA GLU A 109 15.47 -6.58 10.90
C GLU A 109 14.84 -7.35 12.07
N ASP A 110 15.49 -7.34 13.23
CA ASP A 110 14.86 -7.76 14.48
C ASP A 110 13.90 -6.67 14.98
N VAL A 111 12.64 -6.77 14.57
CA VAL A 111 11.57 -5.82 14.95
C VAL A 111 11.37 -5.71 16.47
N TRP A 112 11.73 -6.75 17.24
CA TRP A 112 11.59 -6.79 18.69
C TRP A 112 12.77 -6.16 19.43
N SER A 113 13.86 -5.84 18.74
CA SER A 113 15.00 -5.13 19.32
C SER A 113 14.55 -3.83 19.99
N LEU A 114 14.66 -3.79 21.32
CA LEU A 114 14.13 -2.70 22.14
C LEU A 114 14.92 -1.40 21.95
N ASN A 115 16.23 -1.51 21.77
CA ASN A 115 17.16 -0.38 21.78
C ASN A 115 17.65 0.03 20.37
N SER A 116 17.17 -0.64 19.31
CA SER A 116 17.51 -0.27 17.94
C SER A 116 16.77 1.00 17.52
N SER A 117 17.48 2.13 17.45
CA SER A 117 16.98 3.39 16.89
C SER A 117 16.61 3.21 15.41
N HIS A 118 17.40 2.44 14.67
CA HIS A 118 17.16 2.08 13.27
C HIS A 118 15.79 1.42 13.08
N VAL A 119 15.48 0.35 13.82
CA VAL A 119 14.20 -0.36 13.73
C VAL A 119 13.01 0.55 14.09
N ASN A 120 13.16 1.41 15.11
CA ASN A 120 12.10 2.34 15.50
C ASN A 120 11.86 3.42 14.43
N ASN A 121 12.93 3.89 13.77
CA ASN A 121 12.83 4.82 12.65
C ASN A 121 12.17 4.15 11.45
N LEU A 122 12.57 2.91 11.12
CA LEU A 122 12.00 2.13 10.03
C LEU A 122 10.50 1.86 10.24
N MET A 123 10.08 1.51 11.46
CA MET A 123 8.66 1.38 11.80
C MET A 123 7.90 2.71 11.62
N SER A 124 8.50 3.83 12.03
CA SER A 124 7.87 5.16 11.87
C SER A 124 7.74 5.54 10.39
N GLN A 125 8.81 5.38 9.61
CA GLN A 125 8.79 5.61 8.15
C GLN A 125 7.76 4.73 7.44
N SER A 126 7.61 3.46 7.86
CA SER A 126 6.59 2.56 7.32
C SER A 126 5.18 3.03 7.63
N ILE A 127 4.92 3.51 8.85
CA ILE A 127 3.63 4.09 9.24
C ILE A 127 3.34 5.35 8.42
N ASP A 128 4.31 6.26 8.32
CA ASP A 128 4.18 7.54 7.60
C ASP A 128 3.92 7.31 6.11
N THR A 129 4.62 6.34 5.50
CA THR A 129 4.42 5.93 4.11
C THR A 129 2.99 5.44 3.86
N VAL A 130 2.48 4.58 4.75
CA VAL A 130 1.13 4.03 4.62
C VAL A 130 0.07 5.10 4.88
N ASP A 131 0.32 6.03 5.80
CA ASP A 131 -0.54 7.19 6.00
C ASP A 131 -0.60 8.09 4.77
N ALA A 132 0.54 8.39 4.16
CA ALA A 132 0.59 9.17 2.94
C ALA A 132 -0.23 8.52 1.82
N TRP A 133 -0.15 7.20 1.67
CA TRP A 133 -0.99 6.46 0.72
C TRP A 133 -2.49 6.54 1.03
N ILE A 134 -2.89 6.40 2.30
CA ILE A 134 -4.29 6.53 2.72
C ILE A 134 -4.81 7.94 2.43
N GLN A 135 -4.03 8.97 2.73
CA GLN A 135 -4.40 10.36 2.45
C GLN A 135 -4.46 10.66 0.96
N LEU A 136 -3.58 10.06 0.15
CA LEU A 136 -3.64 10.15 -1.31
C LEU A 136 -4.96 9.55 -1.81
N CYS A 137 -5.32 8.34 -1.39
CA CYS A 137 -6.58 7.71 -1.77
C CYS A 137 -7.81 8.54 -1.37
N ASP A 138 -7.79 9.09 -0.15
CA ASP A 138 -8.88 9.92 0.35
C ASP A 138 -8.97 11.24 -0.44
N SER A 139 -7.85 11.92 -0.70
CA SER A 139 -7.86 13.17 -1.45
C SER A 139 -8.41 12.98 -2.87
N LEU A 140 -8.01 11.93 -3.58
CA LEU A 140 -8.56 11.58 -4.89
C LEU A 140 -10.07 11.32 -4.82
N THR A 141 -10.51 10.43 -3.93
CA THR A 141 -11.90 9.91 -3.93
C THR A 141 -12.90 10.77 -3.16
N ARG A 142 -12.45 11.60 -2.22
CA ARG A 142 -13.29 12.52 -1.43
C ARG A 142 -13.25 13.95 -1.94
N LEU A 143 -12.07 14.44 -2.33
CA LEU A 143 -11.88 15.88 -2.63
C LEU A 143 -11.85 16.16 -4.13
N PHE A 144 -11.13 15.37 -4.93
CA PHE A 144 -10.92 15.69 -6.34
C PHE A 144 -11.98 15.08 -7.26
N TRP A 145 -12.13 13.77 -7.27
CA TRP A 145 -12.96 13.06 -8.23
C TRP A 145 -14.46 13.29 -8.10
N PRO A 146 -15.07 13.50 -6.92
CA PRO A 146 -16.49 13.87 -6.84
C PRO A 146 -16.82 15.17 -7.58
N ASN A 147 -15.84 16.08 -7.72
CA ASN A 147 -16.00 17.35 -8.41
C ASN A 147 -15.80 17.25 -9.94
N TYR A 148 -15.43 16.08 -10.46
CA TYR A 148 -15.24 15.87 -11.89
C TYR A 148 -16.55 15.53 -12.59
N VAL A 149 -17.26 16.56 -13.08
CA VAL A 149 -18.64 16.48 -13.60
C VAL A 149 -18.90 15.34 -14.61
N LYS A 150 -17.93 15.04 -15.50
CA LYS A 150 -18.13 14.01 -16.54
C LYS A 150 -18.03 12.57 -16.01
N HIS A 151 -17.31 12.39 -14.92
CA HIS A 151 -17.02 11.09 -14.34
C HIS A 151 -16.76 11.24 -12.83
N PRO A 152 -17.80 11.60 -12.05
CA PRO A 152 -17.63 11.85 -10.63
C PRO A 152 -17.40 10.53 -9.90
N TRP A 153 -16.58 10.55 -8.85
CA TRP A 153 -16.56 9.45 -7.89
C TRP A 153 -17.89 9.39 -7.14
N LEU A 154 -18.54 8.23 -7.14
CA LEU A 154 -19.85 8.04 -6.53
C LEU A 154 -19.76 7.25 -5.23
N GLY A 155 -20.49 7.72 -4.21
CA GLY A 155 -20.55 7.09 -2.90
C GLY A 155 -19.42 7.52 -1.97
N GLU A 156 -19.11 6.67 -0.99
CA GLU A 156 -18.10 6.93 0.03
C GLU A 156 -16.67 6.97 -0.55
N SER A 157 -15.78 7.70 0.12
CA SER A 157 -14.37 7.72 -0.25
C SER A 157 -13.73 6.34 -0.07
N HIS A 158 -12.74 6.03 -0.91
CA HIS A 158 -12.04 4.76 -0.81
C HIS A 158 -11.16 4.75 0.44
N VAL A 159 -11.28 3.68 1.24
CA VAL A 159 -10.51 3.50 2.46
C VAL A 159 -9.62 2.27 2.32
N PRO A 160 -8.28 2.43 2.22
CA PRO A 160 -7.33 1.31 2.15
C PRO A 160 -7.25 0.53 3.47
N LYS A 161 -8.17 -0.40 3.71
CA LYS A 161 -8.30 -1.13 4.99
C LYS A 161 -7.04 -1.88 5.41
N ARG A 162 -6.33 -2.49 4.45
CA ARG A 162 -5.06 -3.19 4.74
C ARG A 162 -4.00 -2.24 5.30
N GLY A 163 -3.96 -1.00 4.80
CA GLY A 163 -3.06 0.03 5.31
C GLY A 163 -3.39 0.39 6.77
N GLN A 164 -4.67 0.56 7.09
CA GLN A 164 -5.12 0.82 8.47
C GLN A 164 -4.69 -0.32 9.42
N GLN A 165 -4.96 -1.57 9.04
CA GLN A 165 -4.58 -2.75 9.82
C GLN A 165 -3.06 -2.87 10.00
N PHE A 166 -2.28 -2.58 8.96
CA PHE A 166 -0.82 -2.59 9.03
C PHE A 166 -0.30 -1.58 10.05
N LYS A 167 -0.83 -0.35 10.03
CA LYS A 167 -0.48 0.70 11.00
C LYS A 167 -0.87 0.36 12.43
N GLU A 168 -2.08 -0.16 12.62
CA GLU A 168 -2.55 -0.65 13.92
C GLU A 168 -1.58 -1.70 14.47
N ARG A 169 -1.19 -2.67 13.64
CA ARG A 169 -0.26 -3.72 14.04
C ARG A 169 1.12 -3.19 14.41
N LEU A 170 1.68 -2.26 13.65
CA LEU A 170 2.96 -1.64 14.01
C LEU A 170 2.85 -0.82 15.30
N SER A 171 1.73 -0.14 15.51
CA SER A 171 1.48 0.61 16.73
C SER A 171 1.40 -0.31 17.95
N GLU A 172 0.71 -1.44 17.84
CA GLU A 172 0.68 -2.49 18.88
C GLU A 172 2.09 -2.99 19.23
N ILE A 173 2.92 -3.29 18.21
CA ILE A 173 4.31 -3.73 18.43
C ILE A 173 5.08 -2.65 19.20
N ARG A 174 4.95 -1.38 18.84
CA ARG A 174 5.60 -0.27 19.57
C ARG A 174 5.12 -0.18 21.02
N SER A 175 3.81 -0.33 21.25
CA SER A 175 3.24 -0.34 22.59
C SER A 175 3.79 -1.50 23.43
N ILE A 176 3.89 -2.71 22.87
CA ILE A 176 4.48 -3.86 23.56
C ILE A 176 5.95 -3.60 23.91
N LYS A 177 6.74 -3.07 22.97
CA LYS A 177 8.15 -2.71 23.22
C LYS A 177 8.28 -1.67 24.33
N GLN A 178 7.39 -0.68 24.37
CA GLN A 178 7.39 0.35 25.41
C GLN A 178 7.01 -0.21 26.77
N LEU A 179 5.97 -1.05 26.84
CA LEU A 179 5.56 -1.72 28.07
C LEU A 179 6.68 -2.61 28.61
N TYR A 180 7.35 -3.38 27.73
CA TYR A 180 8.49 -4.20 28.14
C TYR A 180 9.61 -3.35 28.73
N LYS A 181 9.95 -2.21 28.13
CA LYS A 181 10.95 -1.28 28.69
C LYS A 181 10.54 -0.77 30.07
N GLN A 182 9.28 -0.37 30.23
CA GLN A 182 8.76 0.11 31.51
C GLN A 182 8.84 -0.97 32.58
N ILE A 183 8.42 -2.20 32.25
CA ILE A 183 8.54 -3.36 33.14
C ILE A 183 10.01 -3.58 33.49
N ALA A 184 10.92 -3.67 32.51
CA ALA A 184 12.35 -3.88 32.77
C ALA A 184 12.94 -2.83 33.72
N THR A 185 12.56 -1.55 33.58
CA THR A 185 12.99 -0.48 34.50
C THR A 185 12.41 -0.65 35.91
N LEU A 186 11.16 -1.11 36.04
CA LEU A 186 10.54 -1.41 37.34
C LEU A 186 11.16 -2.66 38.00
N LEU A 187 11.65 -3.61 37.20
CA LEU A 187 12.21 -4.88 37.64
C LEU A 187 13.70 -4.85 37.98
N GLU A 188 14.36 -3.69 37.88
CA GLU A 188 15.65 -3.46 38.53
C GLU A 188 15.56 -3.55 40.07
N ASP A 189 14.37 -3.81 40.63
CA ASP A 189 14.19 -4.54 41.91
C ASP A 189 14.64 -6.01 41.77
N THR A 190 15.97 -6.21 41.79
CA THR A 190 16.81 -7.42 42.03
C THR A 190 16.28 -8.85 41.70
N GLU A 191 15.06 -9.24 42.05
CA GLU A 191 14.52 -10.61 41.92
C GLU A 191 14.25 -11.05 40.47
N LEU A 192 14.04 -10.12 39.53
CA LEU A 192 13.72 -10.46 38.14
C LEU A 192 14.93 -10.45 37.19
N GLN A 193 16.08 -9.91 37.60
CA GLN A 193 17.31 -9.99 36.79
C GLN A 193 17.83 -11.42 36.62
N GLU A 194 17.61 -12.30 37.61
CA GLU A 194 17.97 -13.72 37.51
C GLU A 194 17.09 -14.48 36.51
N MET A 195 15.83 -14.05 36.30
CA MET A 195 14.90 -14.73 35.38
C MET A 195 15.13 -14.38 33.91
N PHE A 196 15.72 -13.23 33.59
CA PHE A 196 15.84 -12.73 32.20
C PHE A 196 17.22 -12.90 31.55
N GLN A 197 18.23 -13.40 32.28
CA GLN A 197 19.53 -13.70 31.68
C GLN A 197 19.51 -14.94 30.75
N GLU A 198 18.48 -15.80 30.81
CA GLU A 198 18.54 -17.10 30.12
C GLU A 198 18.00 -17.15 28.68
N GLN A 199 17.18 -16.21 28.17
CA GLN A 199 16.75 -16.23 26.75
C GLN A 199 15.92 -15.01 26.33
N ALA A 200 16.06 -14.59 25.06
CA ALA A 200 15.12 -13.65 24.44
C ALA A 200 13.69 -14.25 24.48
N PRO A 201 12.68 -13.54 25.00
CA PRO A 201 11.41 -14.14 25.43
C PRO A 201 10.54 -14.73 24.31
N PHE A 202 10.92 -14.62 23.04
CA PHE A 202 10.11 -15.04 21.89
C PHE A 202 10.87 -15.83 20.81
N THR A 203 12.08 -16.33 21.07
CA THR A 203 12.87 -17.10 20.08
C THR A 203 12.31 -18.50 19.77
N GLY A 204 11.19 -18.89 20.39
CA GLY A 204 10.59 -20.23 20.26
C GLY A 204 9.17 -20.30 19.70
N VAL A 205 8.62 -19.22 19.12
CA VAL A 205 7.26 -19.25 18.54
C VAL A 205 7.29 -18.76 17.08
N PHE A 206 7.90 -19.58 16.21
CA PHE A 206 7.62 -19.65 14.79
C PHE A 206 7.68 -21.11 14.33
#